data_AF-A0A1V2M9U6-F1
#
_entry.id   AF-A0A1V2M9U6-F1
#
_cell.length_a   1.000
_cell.length_b   1.000
_cell.length_c   1.000
_cell.angle_alpha   90.00
_cell.angle_beta   90.00
_cell.angle_gamma   90.00
#
_symmetry.space_group_name_H-M   'P 1'
#
loop_
_entity.id
_entity.type
_entity.pdbx_description
1 polymer ?
#
loop_
_entity_poly.entity_id
_entity_poly.type
_entity_poly.pdbx_seq_one_letter_code
_entity_poly.pdbx_strand_id
1 'polypeptide(L)'
;MSRVYNIVDFNNISLIDKVSFINLKYFNVEIENITNWKHLYKHVIKFLYNDYREHILCLPNKSFNRDSKIDFGDEAYSFIMDAPEKITDNFYIETNYSQIDFFYKIKSLLEICNINFENLVIIYILENSNIKEVKQQCETRKLPSIDCLPINITKVKQVLTQHFKNGYRLSSHIEINKFRQYYSQELIEENNIIDNIIESVGMTYNNKVFIPENMLDRNVHYEILEFIKHTFKSNRNLISFLALYQKFENNFFDSYISDEKILQEYIKKTEHTLFIHRDYIVKYPHIKDPTDDIEVYLKEQYAPVVIDSIIKYFYNLDEKRIKLILTNIKTIISNTKNEYFHIDIVDLSENTLEQIKNIIHNEIEQYQYISLDRLLELLKERLPYVVEVNSHISDIGLKKALKHFLKDDFSINRNLISKSGENLNTDEVFFNFSKNKYSFKLDELNILKSDLNNTSINFKIIYENSMRISQEEFINLDQSKFNPIIIDSIDEVIEKFCLSDYISIKDINSFVLFPDAGFIWNIFLLESYVAKFSKKFKLVHNNYSERDVYGAIVKKDCPINSYIDLIADVVANSKLDIDKNTILNFICDKGYQSGRSWTNFENLKNKIRLLRNRKGF
;
A
#
# COMPACT_ATOMS: atom_id res chain seq x y z
N MET A 1 18.43 35.16 -63.35
CA MET A 1 17.19 34.49 -62.89
C MET A 1 17.35 34.20 -61.41
N SER A 2 16.66 34.97 -60.57
CA SER A 2 16.92 35.05 -59.13
C SER A 2 16.06 34.04 -58.38
N ARG A 3 16.72 33.16 -57.61
CA ARG A 3 16.12 32.10 -56.77
C ARG A 3 15.13 32.71 -55.76
N VAL A 4 13.98 32.07 -55.57
CA VAL A 4 13.04 32.40 -54.48
C VAL A 4 13.51 31.67 -53.22
N TYR A 5 13.76 32.45 -52.18
CA TYR A 5 14.35 32.03 -50.93
C TYR A 5 13.29 32.19 -49.83
N ASN A 6 12.86 31.09 -49.21
CA ASN A 6 11.96 31.12 -48.05
C ASN A 6 12.78 31.19 -46.77
N ILE A 7 12.28 31.86 -45.73
CA ILE A 7 12.90 31.85 -44.40
C ILE A 7 12.13 30.86 -43.53
N VAL A 8 12.86 30.01 -42.80
CA VAL A 8 12.28 29.11 -41.82
C VAL A 8 11.66 29.92 -40.69
N ASP A 9 10.36 29.71 -40.45
CA ASP A 9 9.66 30.20 -39.27
C ASP A 9 9.72 29.14 -38.17
N PHE A 10 10.45 29.43 -37.08
CA PHE A 10 10.57 28.53 -35.94
C PHE A 10 9.22 28.28 -35.21
N ASN A 11 8.16 29.01 -35.57
CA ASN A 11 6.80 28.86 -35.05
C ASN A 11 5.83 28.18 -36.03
N ASN A 12 6.23 27.85 -37.27
CA ASN A 12 5.36 27.21 -38.25
C ASN A 12 6.10 26.11 -39.07
N ILE A 13 5.70 24.84 -38.84
CA ILE A 13 6.41 23.64 -39.30
C ILE A 13 5.94 23.12 -40.67
N SER A 14 4.88 23.69 -41.25
CA SER A 14 4.04 23.08 -42.29
C SER A 14 4.73 22.73 -43.64
N LEU A 15 6.01 23.06 -43.83
CA LEU A 15 6.71 22.93 -45.12
C LEU A 15 8.15 22.36 -45.03
N ILE A 16 8.59 21.87 -43.86
CA ILE A 16 10.00 21.49 -43.61
C ILE A 16 10.43 20.21 -44.34
N ASP A 17 9.52 19.26 -44.58
CA ASP A 17 9.83 17.97 -45.24
C ASP A 17 10.10 18.05 -46.75
N LYS A 18 9.98 19.24 -47.36
CA LYS A 18 10.06 19.46 -48.81
C LYS A 18 11.23 20.36 -49.22
N VAL A 19 12.24 20.46 -48.35
CA VAL A 19 13.35 21.42 -48.46
C VAL A 19 14.58 20.81 -49.15
N SER A 20 15.08 21.44 -50.22
CA SER A 20 16.19 20.92 -51.04
C SER A 20 17.46 21.79 -51.09
N PHE A 21 17.37 23.10 -50.84
CA PHE A 21 18.54 24.00 -50.73
C PHE A 21 18.45 24.77 -49.42
N ILE A 22 19.57 24.96 -48.73
CA ILE A 22 19.62 25.55 -47.39
C ILE A 22 20.82 26.51 -47.30
N ASN A 23 20.57 27.77 -46.95
CA ASN A 23 21.60 28.77 -46.64
C ASN A 23 21.36 29.29 -45.21
N LEU A 24 22.42 29.63 -44.47
CA LEU A 24 22.33 29.98 -43.05
C LEU A 24 22.93 31.35 -42.82
N LYS A 25 22.22 32.19 -42.07
CA LYS A 25 22.77 33.41 -41.49
C LYS A 25 22.69 33.35 -39.97
N TYR A 26 23.80 33.64 -39.31
CA TYR A 26 23.88 33.73 -37.86
C TYR A 26 24.39 35.12 -37.48
N PHE A 27 23.62 35.89 -36.71
CA PHE A 27 23.91 37.30 -36.37
C PHE A 27 24.38 38.15 -37.59
N ASN A 28 23.66 38.03 -38.71
CA ASN A 28 23.94 38.71 -40.00
C ASN A 28 25.21 38.24 -40.75
N VAL A 29 25.91 37.20 -40.28
CA VAL A 29 27.01 36.56 -41.01
C VAL A 29 26.46 35.41 -41.85
N GLU A 30 26.67 35.47 -43.17
CA GLU A 30 26.27 34.41 -44.11
C GLU A 30 27.29 33.27 -44.11
N ILE A 31 26.81 32.03 -44.03
CA ILE A 31 27.64 30.84 -43.92
C ILE A 31 27.51 30.04 -45.21
N GLU A 32 28.61 29.99 -45.96
CA GLU A 32 28.66 29.31 -47.25
C GLU A 32 28.76 27.77 -47.11
N ASN A 33 28.43 27.06 -48.19
CA ASN A 33 28.63 25.60 -48.36
C ASN A 33 27.76 24.67 -47.49
N ILE A 34 26.54 25.09 -47.12
CA ILE A 34 25.57 24.18 -46.49
C ILE A 34 24.89 23.32 -47.55
N THR A 35 25.04 21.99 -47.44
CA THR A 35 24.61 21.03 -48.46
C THR A 35 23.37 20.24 -48.05
N ASN A 36 23.10 20.09 -46.76
CA ASN A 36 21.95 19.38 -46.21
C ASN A 36 21.68 19.79 -44.73
N TRP A 37 20.55 19.35 -44.18
CA TRP A 37 20.14 19.62 -42.79
C TRP A 37 21.16 19.18 -41.75
N LYS A 38 21.82 18.04 -41.97
CA LYS A 38 22.88 17.54 -41.09
C LYS A 38 24.08 18.48 -41.04
N HIS A 39 24.52 19.02 -42.18
CA HIS A 39 25.60 19.99 -42.25
C HIS A 39 25.21 21.31 -41.58
N LEU A 40 23.98 21.78 -41.81
CA LEU A 40 23.44 22.96 -41.12
C LEU A 40 23.46 22.77 -39.60
N TYR A 41 22.91 21.67 -39.11
CA TYR A 41 22.81 21.36 -37.69
C TYR A 41 24.18 21.38 -36.99
N LYS A 42 25.18 20.76 -37.63
CA LYS A 42 26.56 20.75 -37.14
C LYS A 42 27.17 22.15 -37.04
N HIS A 43 26.92 23.00 -38.03
CA HIS A 43 27.38 24.38 -38.03
C HIS A 43 26.72 25.21 -36.93
N VAL A 44 25.39 25.10 -36.79
CA VAL A 44 24.66 25.77 -35.71
C VAL A 44 25.21 25.39 -34.33
N ILE A 45 25.40 24.10 -34.06
CA ILE A 45 25.96 23.65 -32.77
C ILE A 45 27.38 24.19 -32.57
N LYS A 46 28.22 24.23 -33.62
CA LYS A 46 29.57 24.83 -33.51
C LYS A 46 29.53 26.30 -33.12
N PHE A 47 28.65 27.09 -33.74
CA PHE A 47 28.51 28.51 -33.40
C PHE A 47 28.02 28.68 -31.97
N LEU A 48 26.95 27.98 -31.60
CA LEU A 48 26.41 28.04 -30.25
C LEU A 48 27.41 27.54 -29.20
N TYR A 49 28.23 26.54 -29.53
CA TYR A 49 29.27 26.04 -28.61
C TYR A 49 30.39 27.06 -28.41
N ASN A 50 30.76 27.80 -29.44
CA ASN A 50 31.78 28.84 -29.33
C ASN A 50 31.28 30.05 -28.54
N ASP A 51 30.04 30.47 -28.79
CA ASP A 51 29.51 31.73 -28.26
C ASP A 51 28.76 31.55 -26.92
N TYR A 52 28.21 30.36 -26.67
CA TYR A 52 27.38 30.02 -25.50
C TYR A 52 27.87 28.73 -24.82
N ARG A 53 29.19 28.52 -24.79
CA ARG A 53 29.85 27.30 -24.30
C ARG A 53 29.31 26.79 -22.98
N GLU A 54 29.13 27.65 -21.98
CA GLU A 54 28.63 27.28 -20.65
C GLU A 54 27.21 26.69 -20.70
N HIS A 55 26.34 27.23 -21.57
CA HIS A 55 24.97 26.74 -21.73
C HIS A 55 24.95 25.36 -22.41
N ILE A 56 25.87 25.11 -23.34
CA ILE A 56 26.00 23.81 -24.02
C ILE A 56 26.72 22.78 -23.14
N LEU A 57 27.74 23.19 -22.38
CA LEU A 57 28.46 22.32 -21.45
C LEU A 57 27.67 21.98 -20.18
N CYS A 58 26.54 22.64 -19.92
CA CYS A 58 25.53 22.19 -18.96
C CYS A 58 24.58 21.10 -19.54
N LEU A 59 24.75 20.71 -20.81
CA LEU A 59 23.95 19.68 -21.50
C LEU A 59 24.64 18.33 -21.80
N PRO A 60 25.84 17.96 -21.29
CA PRO A 60 26.36 16.64 -21.61
C PRO A 60 25.40 15.59 -21.08
N ASN A 61 25.04 14.64 -21.95
CA ASN A 61 24.21 13.47 -21.66
C ASN A 61 22.69 13.73 -21.67
N LYS A 62 22.21 14.71 -22.45
CA LYS A 62 20.78 14.97 -22.64
C LYS A 62 20.39 15.00 -24.12
N SER A 63 19.13 14.69 -24.38
CA SER A 63 18.45 15.10 -25.60
C SER A 63 18.14 16.60 -25.53
N PHE A 64 18.30 17.32 -26.63
CA PHE A 64 17.94 18.74 -26.73
C PHE A 64 16.43 18.98 -26.60
N ASN A 65 15.58 17.97 -26.86
CA ASN A 65 14.11 18.08 -26.86
C ASN A 65 13.39 17.07 -25.94
N ARG A 66 14.05 16.57 -24.88
CA ARG A 66 13.51 15.59 -23.89
C ARG A 66 13.18 14.19 -24.46
N ASP A 67 13.79 13.80 -25.58
CA ASP A 67 13.73 12.41 -26.07
C ASP A 67 14.73 11.50 -25.31
N SER A 68 14.57 10.17 -25.46
CA SER A 68 15.42 9.14 -24.84
C SER A 68 16.82 9.01 -25.47
N LYS A 69 17.10 9.72 -26.57
CA LYS A 69 18.34 9.61 -27.35
C LYS A 69 19.32 10.72 -26.95
N ILE A 70 20.59 10.38 -26.77
CA ILE A 70 21.63 11.35 -26.38
C ILE A 70 22.07 12.12 -27.63
N ASP A 71 21.86 13.44 -27.62
CA ASP A 71 22.11 14.28 -28.78
C ASP A 71 23.52 14.90 -28.76
N PHE A 72 24.14 15.04 -27.58
CA PHE A 72 25.47 15.61 -27.35
C PHE A 72 26.16 14.98 -26.14
N GLY A 73 27.43 14.62 -26.29
CA GLY A 73 28.22 13.99 -25.23
C GLY A 73 29.71 13.92 -25.56
N ASP A 74 30.51 13.55 -24.57
CA ASP A 74 31.95 13.34 -24.77
C ASP A 74 32.23 12.02 -25.51
N GLU A 75 33.51 11.69 -25.70
CA GLU A 75 33.94 10.47 -26.40
C GLU A 75 33.30 9.18 -25.82
N ALA A 76 33.08 9.11 -24.50
CA ALA A 76 32.48 7.93 -23.87
C ALA A 76 31.03 7.72 -24.28
N TYR A 77 30.31 8.78 -24.65
CA TYR A 77 28.92 8.75 -25.10
C TYR A 77 28.76 8.65 -26.62
N SER A 78 29.85 8.80 -27.40
CA SER A 78 29.82 8.60 -28.85
C SER A 78 29.40 7.17 -29.23
N PHE A 79 29.74 6.17 -28.41
CA PHE A 79 29.45 4.75 -28.66
C PHE A 79 27.97 4.36 -28.56
N ILE A 80 27.14 5.20 -27.95
CA ILE A 80 25.69 4.95 -27.79
C ILE A 80 24.82 5.84 -28.70
N MET A 81 25.46 6.66 -29.54
CA MET A 81 24.81 7.35 -30.66
C MET A 81 24.81 6.42 -31.88
N ASP A 82 23.75 6.49 -32.70
CA ASP A 82 23.62 5.75 -33.95
C ASP A 82 24.53 6.31 -35.05
N ALA A 83 24.71 7.65 -35.11
CA ALA A 83 25.59 8.31 -36.06
C ALA A 83 26.36 9.48 -35.41
N PRO A 84 27.32 9.19 -34.52
CA PRO A 84 28.11 10.21 -33.83
C PRO A 84 28.99 10.99 -34.81
N GLU A 85 28.96 12.31 -34.73
CA GLU A 85 29.89 13.20 -35.42
C GLU A 85 30.66 14.08 -34.45
N LYS A 86 31.98 14.07 -34.59
CA LYS A 86 32.87 14.92 -33.82
C LYS A 86 32.67 16.40 -34.17
N ILE A 87 32.47 17.23 -33.14
CA ILE A 87 32.34 18.69 -33.27
C ILE A 87 33.58 19.43 -32.78
N THR A 88 34.15 19.01 -31.65
CA THR A 88 35.40 19.52 -31.08
C THR A 88 36.27 18.35 -30.59
N ASP A 89 37.48 18.62 -30.10
CA ASP A 89 38.43 17.58 -29.70
C ASP A 89 37.88 16.57 -28.69
N ASN A 90 36.88 16.97 -27.88
CA ASN A 90 36.32 16.16 -26.80
C ASN A 90 34.81 15.88 -26.88
N PHE A 91 34.09 16.35 -27.92
CA PHE A 91 32.62 16.24 -27.97
C PHE A 91 32.08 15.79 -29.32
N TYR A 92 30.99 15.01 -29.25
CA TYR A 92 30.27 14.38 -30.35
C TYR A 92 28.80 14.77 -30.32
N ILE A 93 28.16 14.78 -31.49
CA ILE A 93 26.71 14.92 -31.64
C ILE A 93 26.12 13.73 -32.39
N GLU A 94 24.88 13.39 -32.08
CA GLU A 94 24.09 12.46 -32.89
C GLU A 94 23.62 13.17 -34.18
N THR A 95 23.58 12.44 -35.29
CA THR A 95 23.18 12.98 -36.60
C THR A 95 22.22 12.08 -37.37
N ASN A 96 21.76 10.97 -36.79
CA ASN A 96 20.75 10.10 -37.36
C ASN A 96 19.34 10.61 -37.01
N TYR A 97 18.88 11.62 -37.75
CA TYR A 97 17.59 12.30 -37.54
C TYR A 97 16.86 12.60 -38.86
N SER A 98 15.55 12.76 -38.76
CA SER A 98 14.73 13.33 -39.85
C SER A 98 14.94 14.85 -39.98
N GLN A 99 14.47 15.45 -41.08
CA GLN A 99 14.57 16.90 -41.29
C GLN A 99 13.78 17.69 -40.24
N ILE A 100 12.60 17.19 -39.84
CA ILE A 100 11.78 17.77 -38.76
C ILE A 100 12.53 17.70 -37.42
N ASP A 101 13.17 16.58 -37.12
CA ASP A 101 13.91 16.41 -35.86
C ASP A 101 15.11 17.34 -35.77
N PHE A 102 15.85 17.54 -36.87
CA PHE A 102 16.91 18.55 -36.93
C PHE A 102 16.38 19.94 -36.60
N PHE A 103 15.23 20.32 -37.15
CA PHE A 103 14.61 21.61 -36.88
C PHE A 103 14.21 21.78 -35.41
N TYR A 104 13.54 20.79 -34.80
CA TYR A 104 13.15 20.88 -33.39
C TYR A 104 14.36 20.95 -32.46
N LYS A 105 15.45 20.23 -32.80
CA LYS A 105 16.68 20.28 -32.01
C LYS A 105 17.37 21.63 -32.13
N ILE A 106 17.40 22.24 -33.32
CA ILE A 106 17.89 23.62 -33.51
C ILE A 106 17.06 24.61 -32.71
N LYS A 107 15.72 24.51 -32.78
CA LYS A 107 14.83 25.37 -31.99
C LYS A 107 15.12 25.25 -30.50
N SER A 108 15.20 24.02 -29.99
CA SER A 108 15.47 23.77 -28.57
C SER A 108 16.83 24.30 -28.16
N LEU A 109 17.85 24.18 -29.02
CA LEU A 109 19.18 24.75 -28.77
C LEU A 109 19.17 26.28 -28.68
N LEU A 110 18.42 26.95 -29.55
CA LEU A 110 18.25 28.41 -29.48
C LEU A 110 17.54 28.82 -28.18
N GLU A 111 16.52 28.07 -27.76
CA GLU A 111 15.82 28.29 -26.48
C GLU A 111 16.76 28.07 -25.28
N ILE A 112 17.58 27.01 -25.29
CA ILE A 112 18.56 26.72 -24.23
C ILE A 112 19.63 27.82 -24.14
N CYS A 113 20.06 28.34 -25.28
CA CYS A 113 21.03 29.44 -25.34
C CYS A 113 20.36 30.82 -25.15
N ASN A 114 19.04 30.88 -24.96
CA ASN A 114 18.23 32.09 -24.85
C ASN A 114 18.43 33.08 -26.03
N ILE A 115 18.53 32.55 -27.24
CA ILE A 115 18.72 33.31 -28.47
C ILE A 115 17.37 33.52 -29.15
N ASN A 116 17.03 34.79 -29.43
CA ASN A 116 15.86 35.11 -30.25
C ASN A 116 16.01 34.50 -31.65
N PHE A 117 14.96 33.84 -32.14
CA PHE A 117 14.91 33.17 -33.45
C PHE A 117 15.27 34.08 -34.64
N GLU A 118 15.12 35.40 -34.50
CA GLU A 118 15.56 36.38 -35.51
C GLU A 118 17.08 36.37 -35.76
N ASN A 119 17.88 35.89 -34.80
CA ASN A 119 19.34 35.85 -34.89
C ASN A 119 19.88 34.61 -35.62
N LEU A 120 19.02 33.66 -36.00
CA LEU A 120 19.35 32.50 -36.82
C LEU A 120 18.39 32.40 -38.02
N VAL A 121 18.81 32.87 -39.20
CA VAL A 121 17.98 32.86 -40.41
C VAL A 121 18.38 31.67 -41.28
N ILE A 122 17.50 30.68 -41.37
CA ILE A 122 17.66 29.55 -42.30
C ILE A 122 16.84 29.87 -43.56
N ILE A 123 17.53 29.98 -44.69
CA ILE A 123 16.95 30.26 -45.99
C ILE A 123 16.84 28.95 -46.78
N TYR A 124 15.68 28.66 -47.37
CA TYR A 124 15.46 27.41 -48.09
C TYR A 124 14.66 27.50 -49.40
N ILE A 125 14.73 26.42 -50.20
CA ILE A 125 13.97 26.25 -51.46
C ILE A 125 13.11 24.98 -51.38
N LEU A 126 11.83 25.08 -51.80
CA LEU A 126 10.86 23.98 -51.83
C LEU A 126 10.92 23.20 -53.15
N GLU A 127 10.76 21.87 -53.10
CA GLU A 127 10.95 20.99 -54.27
C GLU A 127 9.92 21.10 -55.40
N ASN A 128 8.82 21.86 -55.30
CA ASN A 128 7.87 22.02 -56.42
C ASN A 128 6.96 23.25 -56.26
N SER A 129 7.42 24.44 -56.65
CA SER A 129 6.51 25.60 -56.77
C SER A 129 6.93 26.60 -57.84
N ASN A 130 6.04 26.75 -58.82
CA ASN A 130 6.02 27.82 -59.81
C ASN A 130 5.91 29.21 -59.14
N ILE A 131 6.58 30.18 -59.77
CA ILE A 131 7.07 31.46 -59.24
C ILE A 131 5.99 32.56 -59.24
N LYS A 132 5.82 33.27 -58.10
CA LYS A 132 5.39 34.70 -57.98
C LYS A 132 5.95 35.35 -56.70
N GLU A 133 6.13 36.68 -56.77
CA GLU A 133 6.93 37.63 -55.93
C GLU A 133 6.49 37.81 -54.46
N VAL A 134 7.27 38.41 -53.53
CA VAL A 134 7.39 39.88 -53.25
C VAL A 134 8.66 40.27 -52.46
N LYS A 135 9.13 41.50 -52.67
CA LYS A 135 10.24 42.24 -52.04
C LYS A 135 9.82 43.06 -50.79
N GLN A 136 10.83 43.31 -49.92
CA GLN A 136 11.06 44.51 -49.08
C GLN A 136 10.13 44.84 -47.89
N GLN A 137 10.70 44.77 -46.68
CA GLN A 137 11.11 45.97 -45.91
C GLN A 137 11.99 45.59 -44.71
N CYS A 138 13.24 46.07 -44.72
CA CYS A 138 14.07 46.22 -43.52
C CYS A 138 14.14 47.72 -43.23
N GLU A 139 13.60 48.14 -42.09
CA GLU A 139 13.92 49.44 -41.51
C GLU A 139 14.59 49.24 -40.15
N THR A 140 15.70 49.94 -40.02
CA THR A 140 16.65 50.00 -38.91
C THR A 140 16.01 50.34 -37.56
N ARG A 141 16.33 49.57 -36.52
CA ARG A 141 16.48 50.09 -35.16
C ARG A 141 17.82 49.61 -34.57
N LYS A 142 18.62 50.59 -34.15
CA LYS A 142 19.87 50.40 -33.39
C LYS A 142 19.58 49.60 -32.11
N LEU A 143 20.49 48.70 -31.78
CA LEU A 143 20.55 48.01 -30.49
C LEU A 143 20.52 49.01 -29.31
N PRO A 144 19.78 48.73 -28.23
CA PRO A 144 20.31 48.96 -26.90
C PRO A 144 21.36 47.88 -26.60
N SER A 145 22.49 48.35 -26.10
CA SER A 145 23.58 47.54 -25.55
C SER A 145 23.11 46.51 -24.52
N ILE A 146 23.81 45.38 -24.52
CA ILE A 146 23.81 44.32 -23.52
C ILE A 146 24.02 44.94 -22.13
N ASP A 147 23.00 44.88 -21.27
CA ASP A 147 23.07 44.90 -19.79
C ASP A 147 21.63 44.81 -19.24
N CYS A 148 21.08 43.61 -19.05
CA CYS A 148 19.80 43.41 -18.34
C CYS A 148 19.60 41.94 -17.89
N LEU A 149 20.42 41.46 -16.95
CA LEU A 149 19.88 40.70 -15.82
C LEU A 149 20.22 41.55 -14.60
N PRO A 150 19.23 42.12 -13.88
CA PRO A 150 19.53 43.11 -12.85
C PRO A 150 20.14 42.45 -11.59
N ILE A 151 20.16 41.10 -11.54
CA ILE A 151 20.80 40.28 -10.50
C ILE A 151 21.82 39.30 -11.12
N ASN A 152 23.09 39.42 -10.71
CA ASN A 152 24.20 38.53 -11.05
C ASN A 152 24.07 37.17 -10.33
N ILE A 153 23.70 36.14 -11.09
CA ILE A 153 23.47 34.77 -10.62
C ILE A 153 24.68 34.19 -9.85
N THR A 154 25.90 34.45 -10.30
CA THR A 154 27.13 33.98 -9.63
C THR A 154 27.26 34.60 -8.24
N LYS A 155 26.93 35.89 -8.11
CA LYS A 155 26.92 36.60 -6.82
C LYS A 155 25.79 36.11 -5.91
N VAL A 156 24.61 35.77 -6.46
CA VAL A 156 23.52 35.13 -5.70
C VAL A 156 24.02 33.83 -5.07
N LYS A 157 24.65 32.96 -5.88
CA LYS A 157 25.19 31.68 -5.39
C LYS A 157 26.23 31.90 -4.29
N GLN A 158 27.13 32.87 -4.44
CA GLN A 158 28.14 33.20 -3.42
C GLN A 158 27.50 33.64 -2.09
N VAL A 159 26.52 34.56 -2.14
CA VAL A 159 25.82 35.04 -0.95
C VAL A 159 25.09 33.90 -0.23
N LEU A 160 24.38 33.06 -0.98
CA LEU A 160 23.69 31.89 -0.42
C LEU A 160 24.68 30.92 0.23
N THR A 161 25.80 30.65 -0.44
CA THR A 161 26.87 29.75 0.04
C THR A 161 27.48 30.24 1.36
N GLN A 162 27.71 31.55 1.49
CA GLN A 162 28.42 32.12 2.65
C GLN A 162 27.50 32.40 3.85
N HIS A 163 26.28 32.86 3.60
CA HIS A 163 25.41 33.46 4.64
C HIS A 163 24.11 32.70 4.90
N PHE A 164 23.72 31.77 4.01
CA PHE A 164 22.48 30.99 4.11
C PHE A 164 22.76 29.49 4.23
N LYS A 165 23.69 29.16 5.11
CA LYS A 165 24.11 27.79 5.43
C LYS A 165 22.92 26.86 5.70
N ASN A 166 21.94 27.29 6.50
CA ASN A 166 20.74 26.51 6.86
C ASN A 166 19.57 26.57 5.84
N GLY A 167 19.89 26.94 4.60
CA GLY A 167 18.93 27.18 3.52
C GLY A 167 18.24 28.53 3.61
N TYR A 168 17.86 29.07 2.46
CA TYR A 168 17.10 30.31 2.31
C TYR A 168 15.60 30.00 2.28
N ARG A 169 14.79 30.59 3.16
CA ARG A 169 13.33 30.35 3.16
C ARG A 169 12.63 31.31 2.18
N LEU A 170 11.94 30.74 1.19
CA LEU A 170 11.14 31.49 0.21
C LEU A 170 9.99 32.24 0.90
N SER A 171 9.63 33.39 0.36
CA SER A 171 8.58 34.28 0.86
C SER A 171 8.81 34.79 2.29
N SER A 172 10.05 34.72 2.80
CA SER A 172 10.39 35.22 4.13
C SER A 172 10.97 36.63 4.06
N HIS A 173 10.22 37.62 4.56
CA HIS A 173 10.70 39.01 4.65
C HIS A 173 12.04 39.12 5.40
N ILE A 174 12.27 38.26 6.41
CA ILE A 174 13.51 38.26 7.19
C ILE A 174 14.69 37.76 6.34
N GLU A 175 14.53 36.62 5.65
CA GLU A 175 15.59 36.05 4.81
C GLU A 175 15.87 36.94 3.59
N ILE A 176 14.84 37.54 2.98
CA ILE A 176 15.00 38.48 1.87
C ILE A 176 15.78 39.72 2.30
N ASN A 177 15.44 40.32 3.45
CA ASN A 177 16.15 41.50 3.95
C ASN A 177 17.61 41.17 4.28
N LYS A 178 17.85 40.00 4.87
CA LYS A 178 19.19 39.47 5.12
C LYS A 178 19.94 39.22 3.80
N PHE A 179 19.26 38.74 2.77
CA PHE A 179 19.87 38.49 1.46
C PHE A 179 20.26 39.80 0.80
N ARG A 180 19.39 40.81 0.79
CA ARG A 180 19.69 42.17 0.32
C ARG A 180 20.90 42.75 1.05
N GLN A 181 20.99 42.58 2.37
CA GLN A 181 22.12 43.06 3.16
C GLN A 181 23.46 42.50 2.67
N TYR A 182 23.52 41.20 2.34
CA TYR A 182 24.75 40.55 1.87
C TYR A 182 24.99 40.68 0.36
N TYR A 183 23.93 40.86 -0.43
CA TYR A 183 24.01 40.97 -1.88
C TYR A 183 24.24 42.41 -2.35
N SER A 184 23.34 43.33 -1.99
CA SER A 184 23.43 44.79 -2.18
C SER A 184 22.21 45.46 -1.54
N GLN A 185 22.43 46.48 -0.70
CA GLN A 185 21.32 47.26 -0.10
C GLN A 185 20.56 48.09 -1.13
N GLU A 186 21.13 48.30 -2.33
CA GLU A 186 20.55 49.05 -3.44
C GLU A 186 19.75 48.18 -4.41
N LEU A 187 19.55 46.89 -4.09
CA LEU A 187 18.74 45.97 -4.91
C LEU A 187 17.28 46.47 -4.96
N ILE A 188 16.77 46.80 -6.15
CA ILE A 188 15.45 47.45 -6.36
C ILE A 188 14.35 46.42 -6.68
N GLU A 189 14.75 45.23 -7.11
CA GLU A 189 13.89 44.16 -7.58
C GLU A 189 12.91 43.72 -6.49
N GLU A 190 11.70 43.38 -6.91
CA GLU A 190 10.66 42.89 -6.02
C GLU A 190 11.04 41.54 -5.38
N ASN A 191 10.48 41.28 -4.20
CA ASN A 191 10.77 40.09 -3.39
C ASN A 191 10.52 38.77 -4.13
N ASN A 192 9.41 38.68 -4.89
CA ASN A 192 9.06 37.55 -5.74
C ASN A 192 10.12 37.27 -6.83
N ILE A 193 10.70 38.31 -7.43
CA ILE A 193 11.74 38.17 -8.47
C ILE A 193 13.01 37.58 -7.86
N ILE A 194 13.41 38.05 -6.68
CA ILE A 194 14.57 37.53 -5.93
C ILE A 194 14.35 36.07 -5.54
N ASP A 195 13.18 35.75 -5.00
CA ASP A 195 12.83 34.38 -4.62
C ASP A 195 12.87 33.43 -5.81
N ASN A 196 12.32 33.81 -6.97
CA ASN A 196 12.36 33.02 -8.20
C ASN A 196 13.80 32.79 -8.69
N ILE A 197 14.66 33.80 -8.61
CA ILE A 197 16.07 33.68 -9.00
C ILE A 197 16.80 32.75 -8.03
N ILE A 198 16.62 32.92 -6.72
CA ILE A 198 17.23 32.05 -5.72
C ILE A 198 16.79 30.59 -5.92
N GLU A 199 15.50 30.36 -6.14
CA GLU A 199 14.95 29.04 -6.44
C GLU A 199 15.59 28.42 -7.69
N SER A 200 15.82 29.20 -8.75
CA SER A 200 16.48 28.72 -9.97
C SER A 200 17.92 28.25 -9.76
N VAL A 201 18.63 28.82 -8.77
CA VAL A 201 20.06 28.59 -8.51
C VAL A 201 20.30 27.39 -7.60
N GLY A 202 19.33 27.04 -6.75
CA GLY A 202 19.49 26.01 -5.73
C GLY A 202 18.60 24.78 -5.92
N MET A 203 18.43 24.06 -4.82
CA MET A 203 17.53 22.93 -4.65
C MET A 203 16.47 23.28 -3.60
N THR A 204 15.20 23.19 -3.95
CA THR A 204 14.09 23.53 -3.05
C THR A 204 13.62 22.30 -2.28
N TYR A 205 13.53 22.40 -0.95
CA TYR A 205 12.90 21.40 -0.09
C TYR A 205 12.24 22.08 1.12
N ASN A 206 11.01 21.68 1.47
CA ASN A 206 10.23 22.27 2.58
C ASN A 206 10.24 23.82 2.60
N ASN A 207 10.00 24.44 1.44
CA ASN A 207 9.99 25.90 1.23
C ASN A 207 11.33 26.60 1.54
N LYS A 208 12.44 25.84 1.54
CA LYS A 208 13.80 26.36 1.65
C LYS A 208 14.61 26.00 0.42
N VAL A 209 15.49 26.90 0.00
CA VAL A 209 16.45 26.71 -1.08
C VAL A 209 17.83 26.45 -0.48
N PHE A 210 18.46 25.35 -0.90
CA PHE A 210 19.79 24.95 -0.51
C PHE A 210 20.75 24.98 -1.70
N ILE A 211 22.03 25.23 -1.43
CA ILE A 211 23.10 25.12 -2.43
C ILE A 211 23.73 23.73 -2.30
N PRO A 212 23.56 22.82 -3.28
CA PRO A 212 24.02 21.44 -3.18
C PRO A 212 25.48 21.29 -2.78
N GLU A 213 26.37 22.16 -3.28
CA GLU A 213 27.80 22.12 -2.98
C GLU A 213 28.15 22.27 -1.49
N ASN A 214 27.22 22.82 -0.70
CA ASN A 214 27.36 22.98 0.75
C ASN A 214 26.53 21.97 1.54
N MET A 215 25.64 21.21 0.90
CA MET A 215 24.70 20.33 1.59
C MET A 215 25.39 19.10 2.19
N LEU A 216 26.42 18.63 1.51
CA LEU A 216 27.14 17.41 1.85
C LEU A 216 28.62 17.55 1.55
N ASP A 217 29.47 17.00 2.42
CA ASP A 217 30.90 16.93 2.18
C ASP A 217 31.20 16.14 0.90
N ARG A 218 32.18 16.62 0.11
CA ARG A 218 32.50 15.99 -1.17
C ARG A 218 32.97 14.54 -1.01
N ASN A 219 33.69 14.20 0.06
CA ASN A 219 34.14 12.82 0.26
C ASN A 219 32.95 11.91 0.54
N VAL A 220 32.01 12.35 1.39
CA VAL A 220 30.77 11.60 1.67
C VAL A 220 29.94 11.42 0.40
N HIS A 221 29.84 12.47 -0.44
CA HIS A 221 29.20 12.37 -1.76
C HIS A 221 29.84 11.28 -2.64
N TYR A 222 31.17 11.24 -2.72
CA TYR A 222 31.88 10.20 -3.47
C TYR A 222 31.68 8.80 -2.86
N GLU A 223 31.67 8.66 -1.53
CA GLU A 223 31.41 7.38 -0.85
C GLU A 223 30.00 6.84 -1.17
N ILE A 224 28.98 7.72 -1.19
CA ILE A 224 27.61 7.36 -1.59
C ILE A 224 27.59 6.83 -3.03
N LEU A 225 28.25 7.54 -3.95
CA LEU A 225 28.31 7.13 -5.36
C LEU A 225 29.03 5.80 -5.56
N GLU A 226 30.16 5.59 -4.87
CA GLU A 226 30.88 4.32 -4.93
C GLU A 226 30.06 3.17 -4.34
N PHE A 227 29.32 3.42 -3.26
CA PHE A 227 28.38 2.45 -2.71
C PHE A 227 27.28 2.08 -3.71
N ILE A 228 26.66 3.06 -4.38
CA ILE A 228 25.64 2.84 -5.41
C ILE A 228 26.21 1.97 -6.54
N LYS A 229 27.38 2.33 -7.07
CA LYS A 229 28.05 1.57 -8.15
C LYS A 229 28.38 0.15 -7.72
N HIS A 230 28.94 -0.04 -6.52
CA HIS A 230 29.30 -1.36 -6.00
C HIS A 230 28.05 -2.23 -5.80
N THR A 231 26.95 -1.65 -5.32
CA THR A 231 25.68 -2.36 -5.13
C THR A 231 25.14 -2.88 -6.46
N PHE A 232 25.15 -2.06 -7.51
CA PHE A 232 24.72 -2.48 -8.85
C PHE A 232 25.67 -3.47 -9.56
N LYS A 233 26.97 -3.42 -9.25
CA LYS A 233 27.93 -4.45 -9.68
C LYS A 233 27.66 -5.80 -9.01
N SER A 234 27.11 -5.78 -7.80
CA SER A 234 26.76 -6.99 -7.03
C SER A 234 25.41 -7.60 -7.43
N ASN A 235 25.01 -7.46 -8.71
CA ASN A 235 23.72 -7.92 -9.26
C ASN A 235 22.46 -7.43 -8.52
N ARG A 236 22.53 -6.30 -7.80
CA ARG A 236 21.32 -5.60 -7.31
C ARG A 236 20.80 -4.65 -8.39
N ASN A 237 19.48 -4.51 -8.45
CA ASN A 237 18.81 -3.69 -9.46
C ASN A 237 18.22 -2.39 -8.88
N LEU A 238 18.04 -2.34 -7.56
CA LEU A 238 17.34 -1.28 -6.84
C LEU A 238 18.11 -0.87 -5.59
N ILE A 239 18.06 0.40 -5.22
CA ILE A 239 18.52 0.91 -3.92
C ILE A 239 17.44 1.85 -3.40
N SER A 240 16.87 1.55 -2.24
CA SER A 240 15.92 2.43 -1.56
C SER A 240 16.66 3.65 -0.99
N PHE A 241 16.10 4.85 -1.16
CA PHE A 241 16.66 6.04 -0.52
C PHE A 241 16.66 5.94 1.01
N LEU A 242 15.68 5.24 1.60
CA LEU A 242 15.65 5.01 3.04
C LEU A 242 16.81 4.12 3.50
N ALA A 243 17.07 3.03 2.78
CA ALA A 243 18.19 2.14 3.08
C ALA A 243 19.55 2.84 2.87
N LEU A 244 19.66 3.63 1.80
CA LEU A 244 20.83 4.46 1.54
C LEU A 244 21.05 5.50 2.64
N TYR A 245 19.99 6.17 3.07
CA TYR A 245 20.06 7.16 4.15
C TYR A 245 20.55 6.53 5.45
N GLN A 246 19.93 5.41 5.87
CA GLN A 246 20.31 4.67 7.08
C GLN A 246 21.77 4.19 7.04
N LYS A 247 22.26 3.80 5.86
CA LYS A 247 23.65 3.36 5.68
C LYS A 247 24.67 4.47 5.99
N PHE A 248 24.35 5.72 5.67
CA PHE A 248 25.22 6.89 5.81
C PHE A 248 24.75 7.86 6.90
N GLU A 249 23.82 7.46 7.76
CA GLU A 249 23.18 8.32 8.77
C GLU A 249 24.21 9.05 9.64
N ASN A 250 25.27 8.34 10.06
CA ASN A 250 26.36 8.92 10.86
C ASN A 250 27.11 10.04 10.11
N ASN A 251 27.25 9.94 8.79
CA ASN A 251 27.88 10.96 7.96
C ASN A 251 26.98 12.19 7.76
N PHE A 252 25.69 12.08 8.09
CA PHE A 252 24.73 13.16 7.89
C PHE A 252 24.51 14.06 9.12
N PHE A 253 24.99 13.69 10.30
CA PHE A 253 24.77 14.46 11.55
C PHE A 253 25.16 15.94 11.44
N ASP A 254 26.29 16.23 10.80
CA ASP A 254 26.79 17.60 10.57
C ASP A 254 26.46 18.12 9.17
N SER A 255 25.60 17.41 8.42
CA SER A 255 25.17 17.75 7.06
C SER A 255 23.76 18.35 7.05
N TYR A 256 23.30 18.79 5.88
CA TYR A 256 21.94 19.31 5.69
C TYR A 256 20.93 18.23 5.25
N ILE A 257 21.37 16.99 5.16
CA ILE A 257 20.55 15.84 4.76
C ILE A 257 19.88 15.27 6.02
N SER A 258 18.66 15.72 6.32
CA SER A 258 17.96 15.31 7.55
C SER A 258 17.06 14.09 7.41
N ASP A 259 16.76 13.67 6.18
CA ASP A 259 15.91 12.54 5.87
C ASP A 259 16.23 11.98 4.46
N GLU A 260 15.62 10.85 4.13
CA GLU A 260 15.79 10.18 2.85
C GLU A 260 15.28 10.98 1.65
N LYS A 261 14.35 11.91 1.86
CA LYS A 261 13.76 12.74 0.79
C LYS A 261 14.68 13.90 0.43
N ILE A 262 15.32 14.53 1.41
CA ILE A 262 16.38 15.52 1.13
C ILE A 262 17.53 14.84 0.39
N LEU A 263 17.95 13.65 0.83
CA LEU A 263 18.99 12.88 0.15
C LEU A 263 18.60 12.61 -1.30
N GLN A 264 17.35 12.23 -1.54
CA GLN A 264 16.83 12.01 -2.88
C GLN A 264 16.90 13.26 -3.75
N GLU A 265 16.41 14.40 -3.27
CA GLU A 265 16.46 15.67 -4.03
C GLU A 265 17.90 16.11 -4.29
N TYR A 266 18.79 15.91 -3.30
CA TYR A 266 20.21 16.18 -3.43
C TYR A 266 20.84 15.36 -4.57
N ILE A 267 20.67 14.04 -4.54
CA ILE A 267 21.19 13.14 -5.58
C ILE A 267 20.59 13.46 -6.95
N LYS A 268 19.28 13.77 -7.06
CA LYS A 268 18.66 14.20 -8.33
C LYS A 268 19.33 15.45 -8.89
N LYS A 269 19.68 16.41 -8.03
CA LYS A 269 20.26 17.69 -8.43
C LYS A 269 21.74 17.57 -8.78
N THR A 270 22.49 16.70 -8.11
CA THR A 270 23.94 16.54 -8.33
C THR A 270 24.29 15.46 -9.35
N GLU A 271 23.49 14.40 -9.47
CA GLU A 271 23.83 13.19 -10.22
C GLU A 271 22.78 12.85 -11.28
N HIS A 272 22.90 13.48 -12.44
CA HIS A 272 21.95 13.33 -13.55
C HIS A 272 22.07 12.00 -14.32
N THR A 273 23.10 11.21 -14.05
CA THR A 273 23.34 9.92 -14.72
C THR A 273 22.60 8.77 -14.04
N LEU A 274 22.12 8.96 -12.80
CA LEU A 274 21.39 7.96 -12.05
C LEU A 274 19.91 7.96 -12.46
N PHE A 275 19.36 6.78 -12.70
CA PHE A 275 17.93 6.62 -12.90
C PHE A 275 17.23 6.56 -11.55
N ILE A 276 16.26 7.45 -11.33
CA ILE A 276 15.49 7.53 -10.09
C ILE A 276 14.01 7.33 -10.40
N HIS A 277 13.39 6.37 -9.72
CA HIS A 277 11.97 6.08 -9.85
C HIS A 277 11.35 5.99 -8.45
N ARG A 278 10.43 6.92 -8.15
CA ARG A 278 9.81 7.06 -6.82
C ARG A 278 10.90 7.14 -5.74
N ASP A 279 10.89 6.23 -4.77
CA ASP A 279 11.80 6.23 -3.62
C ASP A 279 13.05 5.36 -3.86
N TYR A 280 13.36 5.03 -5.12
CA TYR A 280 14.46 4.15 -5.48
C TYR A 280 15.41 4.75 -6.52
N ILE A 281 16.69 4.41 -6.37
CA ILE A 281 17.68 4.48 -7.43
C ILE A 281 17.62 3.13 -8.16
N VAL A 282 17.39 3.17 -9.47
CA VAL A 282 17.26 1.98 -10.33
C VAL A 282 18.46 1.85 -11.26
N LYS A 283 18.90 0.61 -11.49
CA LYS A 283 20.00 0.32 -12.42
C LYS A 283 19.60 0.57 -13.89
N TYR A 284 18.33 0.34 -14.21
CA TYR A 284 17.75 0.51 -15.55
C TYR A 284 16.35 1.14 -15.46
N PRO A 285 15.91 1.93 -16.46
CA PRO A 285 14.64 2.66 -16.44
C PRO A 285 13.38 1.78 -16.30
N HIS A 286 13.45 0.50 -16.65
CA HIS A 286 12.28 -0.40 -16.69
C HIS A 286 12.03 -1.18 -15.40
N ILE A 287 12.94 -1.10 -14.41
CA ILE A 287 12.79 -1.81 -13.14
C ILE A 287 11.76 -1.07 -12.27
N LYS A 288 10.70 -1.77 -11.87
CA LYS A 288 9.57 -1.15 -11.16
C LYS A 288 9.57 -1.41 -9.67
N ASP A 289 9.98 -2.60 -9.23
CA ASP A 289 9.77 -3.08 -7.86
C ASP A 289 10.71 -4.25 -7.49
N PRO A 290 11.10 -4.44 -6.22
CA PRO A 290 12.00 -5.53 -5.83
C PRO A 290 11.33 -6.90 -5.64
N THR A 291 10.04 -7.04 -5.96
CA THR A 291 9.31 -8.32 -5.80
C THR A 291 10.03 -9.48 -6.51
N ASP A 292 10.37 -9.31 -7.79
CA ASP A 292 11.00 -10.37 -8.58
C ASP A 292 12.35 -10.80 -8.00
N ASP A 293 13.18 -9.84 -7.55
CA ASP A 293 14.47 -10.12 -6.92
C ASP A 293 14.30 -10.94 -5.62
N ILE A 294 13.27 -10.63 -4.82
CA ILE A 294 12.96 -11.36 -3.57
C ILE A 294 12.42 -12.76 -3.87
N GLU A 295 11.55 -12.91 -4.87
CA GLU A 295 11.04 -14.22 -5.28
C GLU A 295 12.16 -15.14 -5.77
N VAL A 296 13.03 -14.64 -6.67
CA VAL A 296 14.19 -15.39 -7.17
C VAL A 296 15.09 -15.79 -6.01
N TYR A 297 15.42 -14.86 -5.10
CA TYR A 297 16.22 -15.18 -3.93
C TYR A 297 15.61 -16.32 -3.11
N LEU A 298 14.31 -16.27 -2.79
CA LEU A 298 13.62 -17.29 -1.99
C LEU A 298 13.55 -18.66 -2.70
N LYS A 299 13.40 -18.69 -4.02
CA LYS A 299 13.44 -19.95 -4.81
C LYS A 299 14.78 -20.64 -4.67
N GLU A 300 15.87 -19.87 -4.72
CA GLU A 300 17.24 -20.38 -4.64
C GLU A 300 17.66 -20.85 -3.24
N GLN A 301 16.85 -20.61 -2.20
CA GLN A 301 17.17 -21.04 -0.83
C GLN A 301 16.83 -22.51 -0.58
N TYR A 302 15.90 -23.09 -1.36
CA TYR A 302 15.39 -24.45 -1.20
C TYR A 302 14.85 -24.79 0.21
N ALA A 303 14.67 -23.80 1.08
CA ALA A 303 14.20 -23.93 2.45
C ALA A 303 13.59 -22.60 2.94
N PRO A 304 12.74 -22.62 3.98
CA PRO A 304 12.28 -21.41 4.65
C PRO A 304 13.42 -20.55 5.17
N VAL A 305 13.30 -19.24 4.99
CA VAL A 305 14.31 -18.27 5.41
C VAL A 305 13.73 -17.32 6.45
N VAL A 306 14.50 -17.12 7.51
CA VAL A 306 14.21 -16.17 8.58
C VAL A 306 14.26 -14.74 8.04
N ILE A 307 13.27 -13.92 8.40
CA ILE A 307 13.11 -12.56 7.88
C ILE A 307 14.35 -11.68 8.05
N ASP A 308 15.08 -11.82 9.16
CA ASP A 308 16.30 -11.05 9.42
C ASP A 308 17.40 -11.38 8.41
N SER A 309 17.49 -12.64 7.96
CA SER A 309 18.41 -13.05 6.90
C SER A 309 18.02 -12.45 5.54
N ILE A 310 16.72 -12.36 5.25
CA ILE A 310 16.20 -11.70 4.04
C ILE A 310 16.54 -10.21 4.07
N ILE A 311 16.28 -9.53 5.19
CA ILE A 311 16.59 -8.10 5.37
C ILE A 311 18.10 -7.86 5.24
N LYS A 312 18.92 -8.71 5.85
CA LYS A 312 20.38 -8.62 5.75
C LYS A 312 20.88 -8.83 4.32
N TYR A 313 20.29 -9.77 3.58
CA TYR A 313 20.64 -10.01 2.18
C TYR A 313 20.28 -8.79 1.33
N PHE A 314 19.06 -8.28 1.49
CA PHE A 314 18.56 -7.08 0.80
C PHE A 314 18.84 -5.78 1.58
N TYR A 315 20.09 -5.58 2.02
CA TYR A 315 20.51 -4.37 2.73
C TYR A 315 20.30 -3.07 1.93
N ASN A 316 20.12 -3.20 0.62
CA ASN A 316 19.85 -2.11 -0.32
C ASN A 316 18.37 -1.70 -0.37
N LEU A 317 17.47 -2.41 0.31
CA LEU A 317 16.03 -2.16 0.32
C LEU A 317 15.55 -1.77 1.72
N ASP A 318 14.40 -1.13 1.81
CA ASP A 318 13.80 -0.80 3.10
C ASP A 318 13.08 -2.02 3.70
N GLU A 319 13.27 -2.20 5.01
CA GLU A 319 12.70 -3.31 5.77
C GLU A 319 11.17 -3.37 5.67
N LYS A 320 10.51 -2.21 5.66
CA LYS A 320 9.05 -2.11 5.60
C LYS A 320 8.52 -2.65 4.26
N ARG A 321 9.16 -2.32 3.13
CA ARG A 321 8.81 -2.83 1.80
C ARG A 321 9.04 -4.32 1.72
N ILE A 322 10.17 -4.83 2.22
CA ILE A 322 10.45 -6.28 2.26
C ILE A 322 9.31 -7.00 3.00
N LYS A 323 8.98 -6.55 4.23
CA LYS A 323 7.87 -7.11 5.02
C LYS A 323 6.55 -7.08 4.25
N LEU A 324 6.24 -5.99 3.58
CA LEU A 324 5.01 -5.85 2.79
C LEU A 324 4.95 -6.82 1.60
N ILE A 325 6.07 -7.05 0.92
CA ILE A 325 6.17 -8.03 -0.18
C ILE A 325 5.94 -9.44 0.37
N LEU A 326 6.67 -9.81 1.42
CA LEU A 326 6.58 -11.12 2.06
C LEU A 326 5.16 -11.46 2.56
N THR A 327 4.35 -10.46 2.93
CA THR A 327 2.97 -10.68 3.40
C THR A 327 1.92 -10.68 2.31
N ASN A 328 2.13 -9.97 1.20
CA ASN A 328 1.07 -9.71 0.21
C ASN A 328 1.21 -10.52 -1.08
N ILE A 329 2.40 -11.02 -1.38
CA ILE A 329 2.64 -11.81 -2.58
C ILE A 329 2.19 -13.26 -2.33
N LYS A 330 1.23 -13.72 -3.13
CA LYS A 330 0.54 -15.02 -2.93
C LYS A 330 1.45 -16.25 -3.09
N THR A 331 2.51 -16.10 -3.89
CA THR A 331 3.56 -17.10 -4.16
C THR A 331 4.57 -17.19 -3.02
N ILE A 332 4.61 -16.19 -2.12
CA ILE A 332 5.45 -16.21 -0.92
C ILE A 332 4.59 -16.68 0.26
N ILE A 333 5.00 -17.79 0.85
CA ILE A 333 4.27 -18.46 1.93
C ILE A 333 5.05 -18.28 3.24
N SER A 334 4.33 -17.92 4.30
CA SER A 334 4.91 -17.91 5.65
C SER A 334 4.94 -19.32 6.23
N ASN A 335 6.12 -19.79 6.62
CA ASN A 335 6.32 -21.10 7.23
C ASN A 335 5.82 -21.10 8.69
N THR A 336 6.54 -20.37 9.54
CA THR A 336 6.25 -20.18 10.97
C THR A 336 6.30 -18.69 11.30
N LYS A 337 6.48 -18.33 12.59
CA LYS A 337 6.67 -16.93 12.98
C LYS A 337 8.02 -16.44 12.42
N ASN A 338 7.97 -15.44 11.53
CA ASN A 338 9.14 -14.78 10.93
C ASN A 338 9.92 -15.59 9.87
N GLU A 339 9.37 -16.66 9.31
CA GLU A 339 10.01 -17.44 8.23
C GLU A 339 9.14 -17.45 6.97
N TYR A 340 9.79 -17.36 5.81
CA TYR A 340 9.13 -17.30 4.50
C TYR A 340 9.82 -18.19 3.47
N PHE A 341 9.05 -18.72 2.52
CA PHE A 341 9.55 -19.45 1.36
C PHE A 341 8.71 -19.15 0.13
N HIS A 342 9.27 -19.42 -1.05
CA HIS A 342 8.52 -19.36 -2.31
C HIS A 342 7.80 -20.68 -2.59
N ILE A 343 6.58 -20.66 -3.10
CA ILE A 343 5.75 -21.86 -3.33
C ILE A 343 6.45 -22.95 -4.17
N ASP A 344 7.30 -22.56 -5.13
CA ASP A 344 8.09 -23.48 -5.98
C ASP A 344 9.04 -24.41 -5.23
N ILE A 345 9.39 -24.16 -3.95
CA ILE A 345 10.21 -25.09 -3.18
C ILE A 345 9.41 -26.28 -2.62
N VAL A 346 8.09 -26.28 -2.81
CA VAL A 346 7.17 -27.33 -2.37
C VAL A 346 7.09 -28.39 -3.46
N ASP A 347 7.43 -29.62 -3.12
CA ASP A 347 7.41 -30.74 -4.05
C ASP A 347 6.03 -31.41 -4.04
N LEU A 348 5.22 -31.04 -5.04
CA LEU A 348 3.90 -31.61 -5.32
C LEU A 348 3.71 -31.76 -6.83
N SER A 349 3.82 -33.00 -7.32
CA SER A 349 3.52 -33.31 -8.72
C SER A 349 2.02 -33.17 -9.02
N GLU A 350 1.65 -32.99 -10.30
CA GLU A 350 0.24 -32.96 -10.73
C GLU A 350 -0.52 -34.23 -10.31
N ASN A 351 0.12 -35.41 -10.44
CA ASN A 351 -0.45 -36.69 -10.00
C ASN A 351 -0.68 -36.72 -8.47
N THR A 352 0.27 -36.17 -7.71
CA THR A 352 0.14 -36.05 -6.24
C THR A 352 -1.01 -35.11 -5.89
N LEU A 353 -1.12 -33.96 -6.54
CA LEU A 353 -2.24 -33.03 -6.34
C LEU A 353 -3.57 -33.71 -6.63
N GLU A 354 -3.68 -34.50 -7.69
CA GLU A 354 -4.91 -35.24 -8.01
C GLU A 354 -5.29 -36.27 -6.93
N GLN A 355 -4.30 -36.97 -6.36
CA GLN A 355 -4.54 -37.87 -5.22
C GLN A 355 -5.05 -37.10 -4.00
N ILE A 356 -4.49 -35.91 -3.72
CA ILE A 356 -4.94 -35.03 -2.63
C ILE A 356 -6.37 -34.55 -2.87
N LYS A 357 -6.70 -34.12 -4.10
CA LYS A 357 -8.05 -33.70 -4.49
C LYS A 357 -9.07 -34.82 -4.27
N ASN A 358 -8.73 -36.05 -4.64
CA ASN A 358 -9.59 -37.22 -4.42
C ASN A 358 -9.84 -37.51 -2.93
N ILE A 359 -8.83 -37.35 -2.07
CA ILE A 359 -9.01 -37.47 -0.61
C ILE A 359 -10.01 -36.41 -0.11
N ILE A 360 -9.84 -35.16 -0.55
CA ILE A 360 -10.72 -34.05 -0.17
C ILE A 360 -12.15 -34.29 -0.65
N HIS A 361 -12.35 -34.74 -1.90
CA HIS A 361 -13.67 -35.04 -2.44
C HIS A 361 -14.40 -36.11 -1.63
N ASN A 362 -13.74 -37.21 -1.29
CA ASN A 362 -14.35 -38.28 -0.49
C ASN A 362 -14.80 -37.80 0.89
N GLU A 363 -13.98 -36.97 1.56
CA GLU A 363 -14.32 -36.42 2.88
C GLU A 363 -15.47 -35.39 2.79
N ILE A 364 -15.49 -34.55 1.75
CA ILE A 364 -16.59 -33.61 1.50
C ILE A 364 -17.90 -34.36 1.21
N GLU A 365 -17.88 -35.44 0.43
CA GLU A 365 -19.08 -36.23 0.16
C GLU A 365 -19.68 -36.83 1.43
N GLN A 366 -18.84 -37.30 2.35
CA GLN A 366 -19.28 -37.92 3.59
C GLN A 366 -19.66 -36.92 4.68
N TYR A 367 -18.89 -35.83 4.85
CA TYR A 367 -18.98 -34.92 6.00
C TYR A 367 -19.30 -33.46 5.62
N GLN A 368 -19.49 -33.16 4.34
CA GLN A 368 -19.69 -31.82 3.75
C GLN A 368 -18.46 -30.91 3.75
N TYR A 369 -17.42 -31.25 4.50
CA TYR A 369 -16.18 -30.49 4.59
C TYR A 369 -15.01 -31.38 5.02
N ILE A 370 -13.80 -30.85 4.87
CA ILE A 370 -12.60 -31.38 5.51
C ILE A 370 -11.79 -30.22 6.10
N SER A 371 -11.22 -30.41 7.30
CA SER A 371 -10.31 -29.43 7.87
C SER A 371 -8.88 -29.63 7.33
N LEU A 372 -8.05 -28.58 7.26
CA LEU A 372 -6.65 -28.73 6.84
C LEU A 372 -5.82 -29.55 7.82
N ASP A 373 -6.19 -29.58 9.10
CA ASP A 373 -5.61 -30.48 10.09
C ASP A 373 -5.93 -31.94 9.75
N ARG A 374 -7.21 -32.23 9.48
CA ARG A 374 -7.64 -33.56 9.08
C ARG A 374 -7.02 -33.99 7.74
N LEU A 375 -6.94 -33.07 6.78
CA LEU A 375 -6.25 -33.33 5.52
C LEU A 375 -4.80 -33.73 5.79
N LEU A 376 -4.08 -32.98 6.62
CA LEU A 376 -2.69 -33.29 6.92
C LEU A 376 -2.52 -34.65 7.62
N GLU A 377 -3.43 -35.04 8.52
CA GLU A 377 -3.46 -36.39 9.10
C GLU A 377 -3.65 -37.45 8.02
N LEU A 378 -4.61 -37.27 7.12
CA LEU A 378 -4.85 -38.20 6.01
C LEU A 378 -3.65 -38.28 5.06
N LEU A 379 -2.93 -37.17 4.84
CA LEU A 379 -1.67 -37.21 4.08
C LEU A 379 -0.61 -38.03 4.80
N LYS A 380 -0.45 -37.87 6.12
CA LYS A 380 0.49 -38.68 6.91
C LYS A 380 0.13 -40.17 6.89
N GLU A 381 -1.17 -40.50 6.90
CA GLU A 381 -1.67 -41.88 6.90
C GLU A 381 -1.60 -42.55 5.51
N ARG A 382 -2.00 -41.82 4.45
CA ARG A 382 -2.25 -42.40 3.11
C ARG A 382 -1.19 -42.04 2.09
N LEU A 383 -0.53 -40.90 2.24
CA LEU A 383 0.47 -40.35 1.31
C LEU A 383 1.73 -39.88 2.07
N PRO A 384 2.37 -40.70 2.92
CA PRO A 384 3.45 -40.27 3.81
C PRO A 384 4.62 -39.63 3.06
N TYR A 385 4.90 -40.11 1.83
CA TYR A 385 5.93 -39.56 0.95
C TYR A 385 5.78 -38.04 0.69
N VAL A 386 4.55 -37.51 0.67
CA VAL A 386 4.26 -36.08 0.48
C VAL A 386 4.78 -35.26 1.65
N VAL A 387 4.65 -35.79 2.86
CA VAL A 387 5.10 -35.14 4.09
C VAL A 387 6.62 -35.27 4.22
N GLU A 388 7.18 -36.43 3.83
CA GLU A 388 8.61 -36.69 3.88
C GLU A 388 9.41 -35.78 2.93
N VAL A 389 8.98 -35.66 1.67
CA VAL A 389 9.67 -34.84 0.66
C VAL A 389 9.56 -33.33 0.96
N ASN A 390 8.54 -32.93 1.72
CA ASN A 390 8.33 -31.55 2.17
C ASN A 390 8.74 -31.33 3.63
N SER A 391 9.60 -32.17 4.20
CA SER A 391 10.01 -32.10 5.62
C SER A 391 10.87 -30.87 5.97
N HIS A 392 11.40 -30.16 4.97
CA HIS A 392 12.10 -28.88 5.13
C HIS A 392 11.16 -27.71 5.46
N ILE A 393 9.85 -27.88 5.29
CA ILE A 393 8.83 -26.91 5.71
C ILE A 393 8.00 -27.45 6.88
N SER A 394 7.44 -26.55 7.67
CA SER A 394 6.59 -26.94 8.81
C SER A 394 5.20 -27.39 8.35
N ASP A 395 4.48 -28.12 9.21
CA ASP A 395 3.06 -28.47 9.01
C ASP A 395 2.19 -27.25 8.69
N ILE A 396 2.48 -26.09 9.30
CA ILE A 396 1.77 -24.83 9.04
C ILE A 396 2.09 -24.30 7.64
N GLY A 397 3.38 -24.34 7.26
CA GLY A 397 3.85 -23.97 5.93
C GLY A 397 3.22 -24.85 4.85
N LEU A 398 3.22 -26.18 5.04
CA LEU A 398 2.62 -27.14 4.12
C LEU A 398 1.11 -26.94 3.99
N LYS A 399 0.38 -26.71 5.09
CA LYS A 399 -1.06 -26.37 5.03
C LYS A 399 -1.30 -25.12 4.19
N LYS A 400 -0.50 -24.07 4.34
CA LYS A 400 -0.64 -22.84 3.55
C LYS A 400 -0.25 -23.04 2.08
N ALA A 401 0.75 -23.88 1.79
CA ALA A 401 1.08 -24.27 0.43
C ALA A 401 -0.07 -25.04 -0.22
N LEU A 402 -0.65 -26.02 0.47
CA LEU A 402 -1.83 -26.75 0.00
C LEU A 402 -3.00 -25.81 -0.31
N LYS A 403 -3.25 -24.80 0.54
CA LYS A 403 -4.25 -23.76 0.20
C LYS A 403 -3.95 -23.07 -1.12
N HIS A 404 -2.68 -22.76 -1.40
CA HIS A 404 -2.28 -22.10 -2.65
C HIS A 404 -2.59 -22.99 -3.86
N PHE A 405 -2.27 -24.28 -3.79
CA PHE A 405 -2.47 -25.23 -4.88
C PHE A 405 -3.94 -25.64 -5.09
N LEU A 406 -4.74 -25.64 -4.03
CA LEU A 406 -6.13 -26.15 -4.04
C LEU A 406 -7.20 -25.06 -4.20
N LYS A 407 -6.79 -23.78 -4.20
CA LYS A 407 -7.72 -22.62 -4.20
C LYS A 407 -8.66 -22.56 -5.41
N ASP A 408 -8.26 -23.16 -6.54
CA ASP A 408 -9.02 -23.11 -7.79
C ASP A 408 -10.03 -24.27 -7.88
N ASP A 409 -9.82 -25.34 -7.10
CA ASP A 409 -10.68 -26.54 -7.07
C ASP A 409 -11.70 -26.52 -5.92
N PHE A 410 -11.38 -25.84 -4.82
CA PHE A 410 -12.17 -25.86 -3.59
C PHE A 410 -12.39 -24.47 -3.00
N SER A 411 -13.49 -24.31 -2.27
CA SER A 411 -13.67 -23.17 -1.38
C SER A 411 -12.91 -23.40 -0.09
N ILE A 412 -11.97 -22.51 0.24
CA ILE A 412 -11.16 -22.64 1.44
C ILE A 412 -11.37 -21.43 2.36
N ASN A 413 -12.03 -21.65 3.50
CA ASN A 413 -12.25 -20.62 4.50
C ASN A 413 -11.52 -20.99 5.80
N ARG A 414 -10.48 -20.20 6.13
CA ARG A 414 -9.59 -20.42 7.29
C ARG A 414 -9.02 -21.83 7.30
N ASN A 415 -9.62 -22.74 8.07
CA ASN A 415 -9.17 -24.12 8.22
C ASN A 415 -10.02 -25.11 7.44
N LEU A 416 -11.15 -24.67 6.88
CA LEU A 416 -12.15 -25.52 6.27
C LEU A 416 -11.99 -25.49 4.76
N ILE A 417 -12.09 -26.69 4.18
CA ILE A 417 -12.17 -26.92 2.75
C ILE A 417 -13.56 -27.49 2.47
N SER A 418 -14.30 -26.83 1.60
CA SER A 418 -15.65 -27.23 1.16
C SER A 418 -15.72 -27.24 -0.36
N LYS A 419 -16.86 -27.68 -0.89
CA LYS A 419 -17.09 -27.71 -2.34
C LYS A 419 -16.95 -26.31 -2.93
N SER A 420 -16.41 -26.24 -4.15
CA SER A 420 -16.26 -24.97 -4.87
C SER A 420 -17.58 -24.19 -4.93
N GLY A 421 -17.53 -22.91 -4.59
CA GLY A 421 -18.69 -22.02 -4.50
C GLY A 421 -19.43 -22.03 -3.16
N GLU A 422 -19.20 -23.01 -2.29
CA GLU A 422 -19.79 -23.03 -0.94
C GLU A 422 -18.89 -22.27 0.03
N ASN A 423 -19.39 -21.19 0.65
CA ASN A 423 -18.62 -20.42 1.61
C ASN A 423 -18.83 -20.92 3.04
N LEU A 424 -18.50 -22.19 3.28
CA LEU A 424 -18.72 -22.84 4.55
C LEU A 424 -17.83 -22.21 5.65
N ASN A 425 -18.46 -21.71 6.69
CA ASN A 425 -17.77 -21.22 7.89
C ASN A 425 -18.02 -22.14 9.10
N THR A 426 -17.29 -21.91 10.19
CA THR A 426 -17.39 -22.74 11.41
C THR A 426 -18.81 -22.74 12.00
N ASP A 427 -19.49 -21.61 11.92
CA ASP A 427 -20.85 -21.42 12.42
C ASP A 427 -21.85 -22.27 11.62
N GLU A 428 -21.69 -22.34 10.29
CA GLU A 428 -22.48 -23.20 9.40
C GLU A 428 -22.20 -24.69 9.64
N VAL A 429 -20.96 -25.07 9.96
CA VAL A 429 -20.63 -26.45 10.37
C VAL A 429 -21.38 -26.84 11.63
N PHE A 430 -21.36 -26.00 12.68
CA PHE A 430 -22.11 -26.24 13.92
C PHE A 430 -23.63 -26.25 13.69
N PHE A 431 -24.14 -25.37 12.84
CA PHE A 431 -25.54 -25.35 12.45
C PHE A 431 -25.96 -26.67 11.81
N ASN A 432 -25.25 -27.12 10.77
CA ASN A 432 -25.54 -28.36 10.06
C ASN A 432 -25.42 -29.59 10.98
N PHE A 433 -24.42 -29.62 11.86
CA PHE A 433 -24.27 -30.66 12.87
C PHE A 433 -25.51 -30.76 13.77
N SER A 434 -25.96 -29.63 14.33
CA SER A 434 -27.11 -29.61 15.24
C SER A 434 -28.44 -29.90 14.54
N LYS A 435 -28.60 -29.46 13.29
CA LYS A 435 -29.81 -29.62 12.49
C LYS A 435 -30.05 -31.07 12.07
N ASN A 436 -28.98 -31.78 11.68
CA ASN A 436 -29.09 -33.12 11.09
C ASN A 436 -29.09 -34.26 12.12
N LYS A 437 -28.86 -33.96 13.40
CA LYS A 437 -28.90 -34.96 14.47
C LYS A 437 -30.24 -34.95 15.20
N TYR A 438 -30.74 -36.15 15.50
CA TYR A 438 -31.90 -36.36 16.37
C TYR A 438 -31.61 -35.87 17.80
N SER A 439 -30.44 -36.24 18.34
CA SER A 439 -29.91 -35.84 19.64
C SER A 439 -28.40 -35.84 19.61
N PHE A 440 -27.77 -35.07 20.48
CA PHE A 440 -26.30 -35.03 20.61
C PHE A 440 -25.87 -34.57 22.00
N LYS A 441 -24.61 -34.84 22.33
CA LYS A 441 -23.98 -34.43 23.60
C LYS A 441 -23.07 -33.22 23.43
N LEU A 442 -22.84 -32.50 24.53
CA LEU A 442 -21.87 -31.40 24.58
C LEU A 442 -20.46 -31.89 24.21
N ASP A 443 -20.08 -33.09 24.65
CA ASP A 443 -18.80 -33.70 24.29
C ASP A 443 -18.63 -33.86 22.77
N GLU A 444 -19.70 -34.16 22.03
CA GLU A 444 -19.63 -34.24 20.57
C GLU A 444 -19.41 -32.87 19.92
N LEU A 445 -19.98 -31.80 20.50
CA LEU A 445 -19.67 -30.43 20.08
C LEU A 445 -18.22 -30.05 20.41
N ASN A 446 -17.67 -30.54 21.53
CA ASN A 446 -16.28 -30.30 21.91
C ASN A 446 -15.29 -31.06 21.03
N ILE A 447 -15.64 -32.26 20.58
CA ILE A 447 -14.89 -33.00 19.55
C ILE A 447 -14.90 -32.19 18.25
N LEU A 448 -16.07 -31.78 17.76
CA LEU A 448 -16.20 -30.96 16.55
C LEU A 448 -15.42 -29.64 16.67
N LYS A 449 -15.46 -28.99 17.83
CA LYS A 449 -14.65 -27.80 18.12
C LYS A 449 -13.15 -28.06 17.97
N SER A 450 -12.68 -29.21 18.43
CA SER A 450 -11.27 -29.60 18.31
C SER A 450 -10.86 -29.76 16.85
N ASP A 451 -11.70 -30.40 16.04
CA ASP A 451 -11.51 -30.57 14.59
C ASP A 451 -11.51 -29.23 13.83
N LEU A 452 -12.22 -28.23 14.37
CA LEU A 452 -12.33 -26.87 13.85
C LEU A 452 -11.32 -25.89 14.48
N ASN A 453 -10.14 -26.37 14.87
CA ASN A 453 -9.06 -25.56 15.44
C ASN A 453 -9.44 -24.82 16.73
N ASN A 454 -10.18 -25.47 17.61
CA ASN A 454 -10.61 -24.93 18.91
C ASN A 454 -11.41 -23.62 18.82
N THR A 455 -12.12 -23.41 17.71
CA THR A 455 -13.01 -22.24 17.54
C THR A 455 -14.10 -22.24 18.61
N SER A 456 -14.43 -21.07 19.18
CA SER A 456 -15.48 -20.96 20.19
C SER A 456 -16.83 -21.41 19.64
N ILE A 457 -17.54 -22.28 20.36
CA ILE A 457 -18.88 -22.73 19.97
C ILE A 457 -19.86 -21.58 20.13
N ASN A 458 -20.50 -21.20 19.03
CA ASN A 458 -21.61 -20.26 19.05
C ASN A 458 -22.91 -21.00 19.43
N PHE A 459 -23.17 -21.11 20.73
CA PHE A 459 -24.35 -21.84 21.23
C PHE A 459 -25.68 -21.26 20.72
N LYS A 460 -25.74 -19.98 20.34
CA LYS A 460 -26.95 -19.41 19.72
C LYS A 460 -27.37 -20.19 18.47
N ILE A 461 -26.40 -20.58 17.65
CA ILE A 461 -26.61 -21.36 16.43
C ILE A 461 -27.08 -22.77 16.75
N ILE A 462 -26.46 -23.40 17.76
CA ILE A 462 -26.87 -24.72 18.24
C ILE A 462 -28.35 -24.71 18.64
N TYR A 463 -28.76 -23.70 19.41
CA TYR A 463 -30.14 -23.54 19.86
C TYR A 463 -31.12 -23.11 18.75
N GLU A 464 -30.70 -22.90 17.49
CA GLU A 464 -31.64 -22.59 16.39
C GLU A 464 -32.51 -23.79 16.05
N ASN A 465 -31.93 -24.99 15.99
CA ASN A 465 -32.63 -26.25 15.65
C ASN A 465 -32.65 -27.27 16.79
N SER A 466 -32.03 -26.95 17.93
CA SER A 466 -32.00 -27.86 19.08
C SER A 466 -32.43 -27.17 20.36
N MET A 467 -32.80 -27.98 21.35
CA MET A 467 -32.99 -27.58 22.73
C MET A 467 -32.12 -28.43 23.65
N ARG A 468 -31.63 -27.80 24.71
CA ARG A 468 -30.79 -28.45 25.71
C ARG A 468 -31.66 -29.00 26.83
N ILE A 469 -31.57 -30.30 27.09
CA ILE A 469 -32.41 -31.01 28.07
C ILE A 469 -31.69 -31.33 29.37
N SER A 470 -30.36 -31.22 29.40
CA SER A 470 -29.53 -31.35 30.60
C SER A 470 -28.22 -30.57 30.42
N GLN A 471 -27.32 -30.60 31.41
CA GLN A 471 -26.00 -29.99 31.24
C GLN A 471 -25.23 -30.60 30.05
N GLU A 472 -25.48 -31.85 29.67
CA GLU A 472 -24.66 -32.52 28.65
C GLU A 472 -25.43 -32.87 27.38
N GLU A 473 -26.76 -32.77 27.37
CA GLU A 473 -27.58 -33.36 26.31
C GLU A 473 -28.47 -32.35 25.60
N PHE A 474 -28.52 -32.50 24.28
CA PHE A 474 -29.34 -31.72 23.36
C PHE A 474 -30.21 -32.66 22.52
N ILE A 475 -31.38 -32.18 22.16
CA ILE A 475 -32.26 -32.83 21.18
C ILE A 475 -32.72 -31.84 20.12
N ASN A 476 -33.02 -32.33 18.93
CA ASN A 476 -33.63 -31.51 17.90
C ASN A 476 -35.00 -30.97 18.35
N LEU A 477 -35.35 -29.75 17.97
CA LEU A 477 -36.63 -29.11 18.34
C LEU A 477 -37.85 -29.91 17.84
N ASP A 478 -37.72 -30.61 16.71
CA ASP A 478 -38.77 -31.47 16.16
C ASP A 478 -39.09 -32.68 17.05
N GLN A 479 -38.21 -32.99 18.01
CA GLN A 479 -38.38 -34.06 18.99
C GLN A 479 -38.94 -33.56 20.33
N SER A 480 -39.28 -32.27 20.42
CA SER A 480 -39.89 -31.72 21.61
C SER A 480 -41.27 -32.33 21.88
N LYS A 481 -41.54 -32.63 23.16
CA LYS A 481 -42.82 -33.20 23.62
C LYS A 481 -43.80 -32.13 24.14
N PHE A 482 -43.46 -30.84 23.94
CA PHE A 482 -44.25 -29.71 24.42
C PHE A 482 -45.50 -29.52 23.56
N ASN A 483 -46.60 -30.17 23.96
CA ASN A 483 -47.91 -29.90 23.38
C ASN A 483 -48.56 -28.64 24.00
N PRO A 484 -49.59 -28.06 23.37
CA PRO A 484 -50.20 -26.81 23.84
C PRO A 484 -50.70 -26.83 25.29
N ILE A 485 -51.21 -27.97 25.78
CA ILE A 485 -51.76 -28.13 27.14
C ILE A 485 -50.62 -28.10 28.18
N ILE A 486 -49.53 -28.82 27.89
CA ILE A 486 -48.33 -28.82 28.74
C ILE A 486 -47.71 -27.42 28.75
N ILE A 487 -47.65 -26.74 27.60
CA ILE A 487 -47.14 -25.36 27.51
C ILE A 487 -47.92 -24.42 28.44
N ASP A 488 -49.26 -24.46 28.40
CA ASP A 488 -50.08 -23.61 29.28
C ASP A 488 -49.84 -23.92 30.76
N SER A 489 -49.72 -25.20 31.10
CA SER A 489 -49.45 -25.66 32.47
C SER A 489 -48.07 -25.21 32.98
N ILE A 490 -47.04 -25.24 32.13
CA ILE A 490 -45.70 -24.76 32.49
C ILE A 490 -45.70 -23.25 32.69
N ASP A 491 -46.33 -22.50 31.78
CA ASP A 491 -46.45 -21.04 31.90
C ASP A 491 -47.18 -20.64 33.19
N GLU A 492 -48.22 -21.38 33.61
CA GLU A 492 -48.87 -21.17 34.92
C GLU A 492 -47.95 -21.44 36.11
N VAL A 493 -47.05 -22.43 36.01
CA VAL A 493 -46.05 -22.69 37.05
C VAL A 493 -45.03 -21.55 37.10
N ILE A 494 -44.51 -21.10 35.97
CA ILE A 494 -43.57 -19.97 35.90
C ILE A 494 -44.21 -18.68 36.45
N GLU A 495 -45.50 -18.44 36.16
CA GLU A 495 -46.24 -17.29 36.70
C GLU A 495 -46.27 -17.27 38.24
N LYS A 496 -46.33 -18.44 38.90
CA LYS A 496 -46.27 -18.54 40.37
C LYS A 496 -44.91 -18.10 40.94
N PHE A 497 -43.83 -18.25 40.17
CA PHE A 497 -42.51 -17.76 40.55
C PHE A 497 -42.31 -16.28 40.16
N CYS A 498 -42.74 -15.89 38.96
CA CYS A 498 -42.53 -14.56 38.39
C CYS A 498 -43.58 -13.54 38.84
N LEU A 499 -43.52 -13.14 40.11
CA LEU A 499 -44.46 -12.16 40.70
C LEU A 499 -44.30 -10.73 40.15
N SER A 500 -43.11 -10.40 39.64
CA SER A 500 -42.79 -9.13 38.96
C SER A 500 -42.78 -9.27 37.43
N ASP A 501 -42.44 -8.19 36.73
CA ASP A 501 -42.29 -8.16 35.27
C ASP A 501 -41.25 -9.16 34.74
N TYR A 502 -40.29 -9.53 35.58
CA TYR A 502 -39.27 -10.52 35.29
C TYR A 502 -38.76 -11.19 36.57
N ILE A 503 -38.09 -12.31 36.41
CA ILE A 503 -37.36 -13.05 37.45
C ILE A 503 -36.01 -13.52 36.89
N SER A 504 -34.95 -13.54 37.72
CA SER A 504 -33.70 -14.19 37.31
C SER A 504 -33.97 -15.66 37.05
N ILE A 505 -33.45 -16.20 35.95
CA ILE A 505 -33.66 -17.61 35.62
C ILE A 505 -33.09 -18.55 36.71
N LYS A 506 -32.07 -18.10 37.45
CA LYS A 506 -31.47 -18.83 38.57
C LYS A 506 -32.33 -18.83 39.84
N ASP A 507 -33.28 -17.90 39.96
CA ASP A 507 -34.18 -17.86 41.12
C ASP A 507 -35.28 -18.93 41.03
N ILE A 508 -35.49 -19.55 39.85
CA ILE A 508 -36.30 -20.77 39.70
C ILE A 508 -35.38 -21.98 39.92
N ASN A 509 -35.20 -22.34 41.20
CA ASN A 509 -34.30 -23.41 41.64
C ASN A 509 -35.02 -24.69 42.12
N SER A 510 -36.36 -24.71 42.07
CA SER A 510 -37.19 -25.87 42.41
C SER A 510 -38.14 -26.20 41.27
N PHE A 511 -38.11 -27.46 40.83
CA PHE A 511 -38.89 -27.93 39.69
C PHE A 511 -40.05 -28.86 40.09
N VAL A 512 -40.34 -28.99 41.38
CA VAL A 512 -41.36 -29.93 41.91
C VAL A 512 -42.76 -29.63 41.36
N LEU A 513 -43.05 -28.36 41.08
CA LEU A 513 -44.36 -27.92 40.57
C LEU A 513 -44.49 -28.07 39.05
N PHE A 514 -43.40 -28.32 38.34
CA PHE A 514 -43.43 -28.39 36.88
C PHE A 514 -44.06 -29.72 36.43
N PRO A 515 -44.94 -29.69 35.40
CA PRO A 515 -45.57 -30.91 34.89
C PRO A 515 -44.55 -31.79 34.16
N ASP A 516 -44.89 -33.07 33.99
CA ASP A 516 -44.11 -33.96 33.15
C ASP A 516 -44.11 -33.47 31.69
N ALA A 517 -42.94 -33.07 31.22
CA ALA A 517 -42.68 -32.60 29.86
C ALA A 517 -41.96 -33.66 29.00
N GLY A 518 -41.86 -34.90 29.51
CA GLY A 518 -41.13 -36.00 28.90
C GLY A 518 -39.61 -35.92 29.04
N PHE A 519 -39.11 -34.94 29.80
CA PHE A 519 -37.71 -34.72 30.17
C PHE A 519 -37.64 -34.25 31.62
N ILE A 520 -36.52 -34.54 32.30
CA ILE A 520 -36.31 -34.11 33.69
C ILE A 520 -36.03 -32.62 33.73
N TRP A 521 -36.84 -31.87 34.49
CA TRP A 521 -36.67 -30.44 34.66
C TRP A 521 -35.36 -30.08 35.35
N ASN A 522 -34.65 -29.14 34.73
CA ASN A 522 -33.46 -28.49 35.23
C ASN A 522 -33.34 -27.11 34.58
N ILE A 523 -32.33 -26.34 34.97
CA ILE A 523 -32.18 -24.96 34.51
C ILE A 523 -31.93 -24.85 32.99
N PHE A 524 -31.27 -25.83 32.36
CA PHE A 524 -31.04 -25.84 30.90
C PHE A 524 -32.31 -26.12 30.11
N LEU A 525 -33.15 -27.04 30.61
CA LEU A 525 -34.46 -27.29 30.01
C LEU A 525 -35.37 -26.07 30.17
N LEU A 526 -35.34 -25.41 31.34
CA LEU A 526 -36.08 -24.16 31.58
C LEU A 526 -35.64 -23.05 30.62
N GLU A 527 -34.32 -22.85 30.43
CA GLU A 527 -33.78 -21.88 29.48
C GLU A 527 -34.31 -22.14 28.05
N SER A 528 -34.22 -23.39 27.60
CA SER A 528 -34.69 -23.78 26.27
C SER A 528 -36.20 -23.61 26.12
N TYR A 529 -36.97 -23.98 27.15
CA TYR A 529 -38.43 -23.83 27.18
C TYR A 529 -38.83 -22.36 27.00
N VAL A 530 -38.29 -21.48 27.85
CA VAL A 530 -38.63 -20.05 27.83
C VAL A 530 -38.17 -19.38 26.54
N ALA A 531 -37.04 -19.79 25.99
CA ALA A 531 -36.51 -19.23 24.75
C ALA A 531 -37.36 -19.56 23.51
N LYS A 532 -38.03 -20.72 23.48
CA LYS A 532 -38.61 -21.28 22.24
C LYS A 532 -40.10 -21.57 22.29
N PHE A 533 -40.65 -21.90 23.46
CA PHE A 533 -41.99 -22.51 23.57
C PHE A 533 -42.99 -21.68 24.38
N SER A 534 -42.53 -20.96 25.41
CA SER A 534 -43.43 -20.21 26.30
C SER A 534 -44.34 -19.24 25.53
N LYS A 535 -45.62 -19.22 25.88
CA LYS A 535 -46.59 -18.28 25.32
C LYS A 535 -46.56 -16.95 26.08
N LYS A 536 -46.35 -16.98 27.39
CA LYS A 536 -46.40 -15.80 28.29
C LYS A 536 -45.06 -15.13 28.54
N PHE A 537 -43.94 -15.85 28.43
CA PHE A 537 -42.61 -15.36 28.78
C PHE A 537 -41.64 -15.37 27.60
N LYS A 538 -40.59 -14.57 27.72
CA LYS A 538 -39.45 -14.51 26.79
C LYS A 538 -38.14 -14.55 27.59
N LEU A 539 -37.12 -15.17 27.02
CA LEU A 539 -35.78 -15.18 27.59
C LEU A 539 -35.06 -13.89 27.22
N VAL A 540 -34.54 -13.15 28.20
CA VAL A 540 -33.67 -12.00 27.98
C VAL A 540 -32.32 -12.25 28.65
N HIS A 541 -31.30 -12.46 27.84
CA HIS A 541 -29.94 -12.80 28.26
C HIS A 541 -28.91 -12.26 27.27
N ASN A 542 -27.63 -12.32 27.63
CA ASN A 542 -26.53 -11.90 26.76
C ASN A 542 -26.21 -12.97 25.70
N ASN A 543 -25.97 -14.20 26.14
CA ASN A 543 -25.71 -15.35 25.26
C ASN A 543 -25.97 -16.66 26.03
N TYR A 544 -26.12 -17.75 25.29
CA TYR A 544 -26.11 -19.10 25.83
C TYR A 544 -24.69 -19.45 26.31
N SER A 545 -24.61 -20.31 27.32
CA SER A 545 -23.32 -20.70 27.92
C SER A 545 -23.15 -22.21 27.99
N GLU A 546 -21.91 -22.65 27.90
CA GLU A 546 -21.55 -24.07 27.97
C GLU A 546 -21.87 -24.68 29.35
N ARG A 547 -21.54 -23.98 30.44
CA ARG A 547 -21.52 -24.59 31.78
C ARG A 547 -22.74 -24.31 32.63
N ASP A 548 -23.46 -23.23 32.36
CA ASP A 548 -24.49 -22.70 33.25
C ASP A 548 -25.49 -21.82 32.47
N VAL A 549 -26.53 -21.33 33.12
CA VAL A 549 -27.61 -20.54 32.52
C VAL A 549 -27.68 -19.17 33.19
N TYR A 550 -27.86 -18.13 32.39
CA TYR A 550 -27.86 -16.74 32.86
C TYR A 550 -28.95 -15.91 32.19
N GLY A 551 -29.38 -14.86 32.88
CA GLY A 551 -30.35 -13.89 32.36
C GLY A 551 -31.66 -13.93 33.12
N ALA A 552 -32.74 -13.50 32.47
CA ALA A 552 -34.05 -13.41 33.08
C ALA A 552 -35.15 -14.00 32.21
N ILE A 553 -36.16 -14.52 32.88
CA ILE A 553 -37.47 -14.82 32.32
C ILE A 553 -38.28 -13.54 32.46
N VAL A 554 -38.73 -12.98 31.35
CA VAL A 554 -39.43 -11.69 31.27
C VAL A 554 -40.83 -11.93 30.72
N LYS A 555 -41.86 -11.31 31.30
CA LYS A 555 -43.22 -11.37 30.74
C LYS A 555 -43.25 -10.73 29.35
N LYS A 556 -43.98 -11.30 28.39
CA LYS A 556 -43.96 -10.81 27.00
C LYS A 556 -44.56 -9.41 26.85
N ASP A 557 -45.52 -9.05 27.68
CA ASP A 557 -46.13 -7.72 27.76
C ASP A 557 -45.21 -6.65 28.38
N CYS A 558 -44.15 -7.06 29.10
CA CYS A 558 -43.13 -6.15 29.61
C CYS A 558 -42.30 -5.53 28.46
N PRO A 559 -42.06 -4.21 28.46
CA PRO A 559 -41.32 -3.52 27.39
C PRO A 559 -39.80 -3.83 27.34
N ILE A 560 -39.28 -4.62 28.28
CA ILE A 560 -37.86 -5.02 28.30
C ILE A 560 -37.61 -6.04 27.19
N ASN A 561 -36.87 -5.63 26.17
CA ASN A 561 -36.59 -6.46 24.98
C ASN A 561 -35.10 -6.73 24.74
N SER A 562 -34.21 -6.11 25.51
CA SER A 562 -32.77 -6.29 25.36
C SER A 562 -32.09 -6.55 26.70
N TYR A 563 -30.95 -7.25 26.64
CA TYR A 563 -30.15 -7.53 27.82
C TYR A 563 -29.72 -6.25 28.56
N ILE A 564 -29.33 -5.21 27.83
CA ILE A 564 -28.95 -3.93 28.45
C ILE A 564 -30.13 -3.24 29.15
N ASP A 565 -31.34 -3.34 28.59
CA ASP A 565 -32.55 -2.77 29.22
C ASP A 565 -32.92 -3.52 30.50
N LEU A 566 -32.82 -4.86 30.47
CA LEU A 566 -33.00 -5.71 31.65
C LEU A 566 -32.04 -5.31 32.77
N ILE A 567 -30.74 -5.26 32.48
CA ILE A 567 -29.73 -4.92 33.49
C ILE A 567 -29.90 -3.49 33.99
N ALA A 568 -30.24 -2.55 33.11
CA ALA A 568 -30.49 -1.17 33.51
C ALA A 568 -31.69 -1.07 34.47
N ASP A 569 -32.79 -1.79 34.21
CA ASP A 569 -33.96 -1.79 35.07
C ASP A 569 -33.70 -2.49 36.40
N VAL A 570 -33.06 -3.66 36.38
CA VAL A 570 -32.61 -4.43 37.56
C VAL A 570 -31.78 -3.55 38.49
N VAL A 571 -30.78 -2.84 37.95
CA VAL A 571 -29.90 -1.98 38.76
C VAL A 571 -30.61 -0.70 39.19
N ALA A 572 -31.46 -0.12 38.35
CA ALA A 572 -32.23 1.08 38.71
C ALA A 572 -33.20 0.82 39.88
N ASN A 573 -33.77 -0.38 39.97
CA ASN A 573 -34.62 -0.82 41.09
C ASN A 573 -33.81 -1.21 42.34
N SER A 574 -32.49 -1.29 42.25
CA SER A 574 -31.60 -1.54 43.39
C SER A 574 -31.13 -0.23 44.01
N LYS A 575 -30.80 -0.26 45.31
CA LYS A 575 -30.16 0.87 46.04
C LYS A 575 -28.64 0.94 45.85
N LEU A 576 -28.10 0.33 44.79
CA LEU A 576 -26.66 0.24 44.57
C LEU A 576 -26.07 1.56 44.04
N ASP A 577 -24.81 1.81 44.35
CA ASP A 577 -24.07 2.90 43.72
C ASP A 577 -23.84 2.62 42.23
N ILE A 578 -23.84 3.67 41.41
CA ILE A 578 -23.62 3.57 39.95
C ILE A 578 -22.11 3.51 39.66
N ASP A 579 -21.43 2.56 40.29
CA ASP A 579 -20.04 2.22 40.05
C ASP A 579 -19.91 0.87 39.34
N LYS A 580 -18.83 0.72 38.59
CA LYS A 580 -18.65 -0.44 37.69
C LYS A 580 -18.53 -1.75 38.47
N ASN A 581 -17.78 -1.77 39.57
CA ASN A 581 -17.48 -3.02 40.25
C ASN A 581 -18.67 -3.51 41.06
N THR A 582 -19.37 -2.62 41.76
CA THR A 582 -20.59 -2.96 42.51
C THR A 582 -21.67 -3.49 41.59
N ILE A 583 -21.92 -2.83 40.46
CA ILE A 583 -22.91 -3.30 39.48
C ILE A 583 -22.52 -4.68 38.93
N LEU A 584 -21.28 -4.86 38.49
CA LEU A 584 -20.83 -6.14 37.91
C LEU A 584 -20.87 -7.29 38.93
N ASN A 585 -20.50 -7.04 40.18
CA ASN A 585 -20.61 -8.03 41.25
C ASN A 585 -22.08 -8.40 41.49
N PHE A 586 -22.94 -7.40 41.65
CA PHE A 586 -24.37 -7.63 41.88
C PHE A 586 -25.02 -8.46 40.77
N ILE A 587 -24.78 -8.15 39.50
CA ILE A 587 -25.42 -8.89 38.40
C ILE A 587 -24.85 -10.29 38.23
N CYS A 588 -23.59 -10.53 38.58
CA CYS A 588 -23.02 -11.88 38.68
C CYS A 588 -23.67 -12.67 39.83
N ASP A 589 -23.75 -12.07 41.02
CA ASP A 589 -24.30 -12.72 42.22
C ASP A 589 -25.79 -13.06 42.04
N LYS A 590 -26.54 -12.24 41.30
CA LYS A 590 -27.94 -12.47 40.96
C LYS A 590 -28.17 -13.40 39.76
N GLY A 591 -27.11 -13.89 39.11
CA GLY A 591 -27.24 -14.87 38.04
C GLY A 591 -27.60 -14.29 36.66
N TYR A 592 -27.42 -12.99 36.43
CA TYR A 592 -27.68 -12.40 35.11
C TYR A 592 -26.51 -12.53 34.13
N GLN A 593 -25.30 -12.86 34.61
CA GLN A 593 -24.12 -13.19 33.77
C GLN A 593 -23.05 -13.94 34.57
N SER A 594 -22.15 -14.64 33.88
CA SER A 594 -21.02 -15.37 34.47
C SER A 594 -19.82 -14.48 34.83
N GLY A 595 -19.45 -13.56 33.95
CA GLY A 595 -18.19 -12.81 34.02
C GLY A 595 -18.35 -11.35 34.43
N ARG A 596 -17.32 -10.79 35.06
CA ARG A 596 -17.26 -9.36 35.47
C ARG A 596 -16.72 -8.46 34.35
N SER A 597 -17.17 -8.69 33.12
CA SER A 597 -16.75 -7.92 31.94
C SER A 597 -17.97 -7.32 31.25
N TRP A 598 -17.88 -6.04 30.88
CA TRP A 598 -18.93 -5.35 30.15
C TRP A 598 -18.30 -4.36 29.17
N THR A 599 -18.67 -4.48 27.89
CA THR A 599 -18.23 -3.56 26.83
C THR A 599 -19.16 -2.35 26.80
N ASN A 600 -18.58 -1.14 26.66
CA ASN A 600 -19.34 0.11 26.65
C ASN A 600 -20.21 0.34 27.92
N PHE A 601 -19.58 0.25 29.09
CA PHE A 601 -20.25 0.41 30.39
C PHE A 601 -20.90 1.80 30.59
N GLU A 602 -20.39 2.84 29.93
CA GLU A 602 -20.97 4.18 30.00
C GLU A 602 -22.40 4.25 29.45
N ASN A 603 -22.70 3.48 28.41
CA ASN A 603 -24.07 3.37 27.89
C ASN A 603 -25.03 2.79 28.95
N LEU A 604 -24.59 1.73 29.65
CA LEU A 604 -25.37 1.14 30.74
C LEU A 604 -25.60 2.14 31.88
N LYS A 605 -24.56 2.86 32.32
CA LYS A 605 -24.68 3.90 33.37
C LYS A 605 -25.72 4.97 33.01
N ASN A 606 -25.69 5.46 31.77
CA ASN A 606 -26.61 6.49 31.32
C ASN A 606 -28.06 6.00 31.34
N LYS A 607 -28.32 4.76 30.90
CA LYS A 607 -29.65 4.15 30.99
C LYS A 607 -30.12 4.00 32.44
N ILE A 608 -29.25 3.54 33.34
CA ILE A 608 -29.58 3.42 34.78
C ILE A 608 -29.98 4.78 35.36
N ARG A 609 -29.18 5.84 35.11
CA ARG A 609 -29.48 7.20 35.59
C ARG A 609 -30.82 7.71 35.09
N LEU A 610 -31.10 7.54 33.80
CA LEU A 610 -32.38 7.94 33.20
C LEU A 610 -33.56 7.22 33.86
N LEU A 611 -33.42 5.91 34.14
CA LEU A 611 -34.47 5.14 34.81
C LEU A 611 -34.65 5.55 36.28
N ARG A 612 -33.56 5.81 37.02
CA ARG A 612 -33.64 6.31 38.41
C ARG A 612 -34.33 7.67 38.49
N ASN A 613 -33.94 8.60 37.61
CA ASN A 613 -34.57 9.92 37.54
C ASN A 613 -36.07 9.83 37.26
N ARG A 614 -36.50 8.93 36.37
CA ARG A 614 -37.93 8.70 36.07
C ARG A 614 -38.69 8.10 37.25
N LYS A 615 -38.01 7.32 38.10
CA LYS A 615 -38.58 6.64 39.26
C LYS A 615 -38.47 7.45 40.57
N GLY A 616 -37.80 8.61 40.54
CA GLY A 616 -37.62 9.48 41.71
C GLY A 616 -36.52 9.04 42.68
N PHE A 617 -35.52 8.28 42.20
CA PHE A 617 -34.33 7.85 42.96
C PHE A 617 -33.11 8.73 42.71
#